data_AF-A0A523S647-F1
#
_entry.id   AF-A0A523S647-F1
#
_cell.length_a   1.000
_cell.length_b   1.000
_cell.length_c   1.000
_cell.angle_alpha   90.00
_cell.angle_beta   90.00
_cell.angle_gamma   90.00
#
_symmetry.space_group_name_H-M   'P 1'
#
loop_
_entity.id
_entity.type
_entity.pdbx_description
1 polymer ?
#
loop_
_entity_poly.entity_id
_entity_poly.type
_entity_poly.pdbx_seq_one_letter_code
_entity_poly.pdbx_strand_id
1 'polypeptide(L)'
;MAISKDDYEAGLDPKAREMLDFLRANPSDKGYTVMDVYASIYSEEDKSAHLRDSGGVGGRFREIQRWIDEFREQGYVKSKIISATIFYSASE
;
A
#
# COMPACT_ATOMS: atom_id res chain seq x y z
N MET A 1 8.14 -3.07 -24.64
CA MET A 1 8.63 -4.13 -23.72
C MET A 1 7.58 -4.26 -22.63
N ALA A 2 6.82 -5.35 -22.61
CA ALA A 2 5.92 -5.63 -21.49
C ALA A 2 6.75 -6.35 -20.43
N ILE A 3 7.00 -5.69 -19.29
CA ILE A 3 7.58 -6.34 -18.12
C ILE A 3 6.54 -7.36 -17.65
N SER A 4 6.92 -8.62 -17.53
CA SER A 4 5.98 -9.65 -17.05
C SER A 4 5.62 -9.36 -15.59
N LYS A 5 4.39 -9.68 -15.17
CA LYS A 5 3.89 -9.40 -13.82
C LYS A 5 4.86 -9.89 -12.72
N ASP A 6 5.43 -11.07 -12.90
CA ASP A 6 6.43 -11.69 -12.02
C ASP A 6 7.77 -10.94 -11.96
N ASP A 7 8.21 -10.31 -13.06
CA ASP A 7 9.47 -9.56 -13.13
C ASP A 7 9.35 -8.19 -12.44
N TYR A 8 8.16 -7.60 -12.49
CA TYR A 8 7.83 -6.38 -11.73
C TYR A 8 7.81 -6.66 -10.22
N GLU A 9 7.18 -7.75 -9.77
CA GLU A 9 7.10 -8.12 -8.35
C GLU A 9 8.47 -8.46 -7.74
N ALA A 10 9.44 -8.90 -8.55
CA ALA A 10 10.81 -9.16 -8.12
C ALA A 10 11.65 -7.89 -7.88
N GLY A 11 11.27 -6.76 -8.49
CA GLY A 11 11.93 -5.45 -8.34
C GLY A 11 11.27 -4.50 -7.33
N LEU A 12 10.18 -4.92 -6.69
CA LEU A 12 9.46 -4.09 -5.73
C LEU A 12 10.24 -3.88 -4.44
N ASP A 13 10.03 -2.70 -3.83
CA ASP A 13 10.43 -2.47 -2.45
C ASP A 13 9.79 -3.55 -1.55
N PRO A 14 10.53 -4.13 -0.58
CA PRO A 14 10.01 -5.16 0.31
C PRO A 14 8.69 -4.77 0.98
N LYS A 15 8.52 -3.50 1.35
CA LYS A 15 7.29 -3.01 1.97
C LYS A 15 6.17 -2.77 0.97
N ALA A 16 6.48 -2.41 -0.26
CA ALA A 16 5.49 -2.37 -1.34
C ALA A 16 4.92 -3.77 -1.61
N ARG A 17 5.78 -4.80 -1.61
CA ARG A 17 5.35 -6.19 -1.75
C ARG A 17 4.50 -6.66 -0.56
N GLU A 18 4.93 -6.36 0.67
CA GLU A 18 4.18 -6.70 1.88
C GLU A 18 2.80 -6.04 1.92
N MET A 19 2.70 -4.79 1.47
CA MET A 19 1.41 -4.11 1.27
C MET A 19 0.52 -4.86 0.28
N LEU A 20 1.05 -5.22 -0.89
CA LEU A 20 0.27 -5.89 -1.92
C LEU A 20 -0.20 -7.27 -1.45
N ASP A 21 0.66 -8.00 -0.77
CA ASP A 21 0.34 -9.27 -0.13
C ASP A 21 -0.76 -9.11 0.93
N PHE A 22 -0.65 -8.10 1.80
CA PHE A 22 -1.69 -7.78 2.79
C PHE A 22 -3.07 -7.54 2.15
N LEU A 23 -3.13 -6.73 1.08
CA LEU A 23 -4.38 -6.44 0.38
C LEU A 23 -4.98 -7.69 -0.30
N ARG A 24 -4.14 -8.59 -0.81
CA ARG A 24 -4.56 -9.85 -1.44
C ARG A 24 -5.02 -10.88 -0.40
N ALA A 25 -4.29 -11.01 0.70
CA ALA A 25 -4.59 -11.93 1.79
C ALA A 25 -5.87 -11.55 2.56
N ASN A 26 -6.24 -10.27 2.57
CA ASN A 26 -7.39 -9.76 3.32
C ASN A 26 -8.40 -9.07 2.41
N PRO A 27 -9.16 -9.80 1.56
CA PRO A 27 -10.16 -9.20 0.69
C PRO A 27 -11.25 -8.50 1.52
N SER A 28 -11.37 -7.19 1.37
CA SER A 28 -12.36 -6.36 2.07
C SER A 28 -13.29 -5.69 1.08
N ASP A 29 -14.61 -5.89 1.25
CA ASP A 29 -15.66 -5.25 0.44
C ASP A 29 -15.63 -3.71 0.58
N LYS A 30 -15.23 -3.23 1.76
CA LYS A 30 -15.07 -1.80 2.04
C LYS A 30 -13.72 -1.25 1.58
N GLY A 31 -12.71 -2.10 1.40
CA GLY A 31 -11.32 -1.73 1.15
C GLY A 31 -10.61 -1.18 2.41
N TYR A 32 -9.36 -0.75 2.23
CA TYR A 32 -8.47 -0.23 3.27
C TYR A 32 -8.03 1.19 2.93
N THR A 33 -7.91 2.06 3.93
CA THR A 33 -7.30 3.37 3.73
C THR A 33 -5.77 3.29 3.75
N VAL A 34 -5.07 4.34 3.34
CA VAL A 34 -3.61 4.46 3.50
C VAL A 34 -3.20 4.23 4.97
N MET A 35 -4.01 4.72 5.90
CA MET A 35 -3.75 4.56 7.34
C MET A 35 -3.89 3.10 7.78
N ASP A 36 -4.90 2.37 7.29
CA ASP A 36 -5.08 0.96 7.61
C ASP A 36 -3.93 0.11 7.06
N VAL A 37 -3.50 0.41 5.82
CA VAL A 37 -2.35 -0.25 5.20
C VAL A 37 -1.08 0.03 6.01
N TYR A 38 -0.81 1.29 6.35
CA TYR A 38 0.30 1.67 7.22
C TYR A 38 0.25 0.96 8.57
N ALA A 39 -0.94 0.88 9.17
CA ALA A 39 -1.14 0.20 10.44
C ALA A 39 -0.85 -1.31 10.35
N SER A 40 -1.03 -1.91 9.18
CA SER A 40 -0.88 -3.34 8.97
C SER A 40 0.54 -3.75 8.59
N ILE A 41 1.22 -2.97 7.74
CA ILE A 41 2.57 -3.30 7.24
C ILE A 41 3.71 -2.77 8.11
N TYR A 42 3.42 -1.93 9.11
CA TYR A 42 4.45 -1.42 10.03
C TYR A 42 4.17 -1.86 11.46
N SER A 43 5.22 -2.32 12.15
CA SER A 43 5.15 -2.70 13.56
C SER A 43 4.98 -1.46 14.45
N GLU A 44 4.58 -1.65 15.70
CA GLU A 44 4.51 -0.54 16.67
C GLU A 44 5.88 0.12 16.90
N GLU A 45 6.95 -0.67 16.82
CA GLU A 45 8.33 -0.18 16.91
C GLU A 45 8.69 0.71 15.70
N ASP A 46 8.40 0.26 14.47
CA ASP A 46 8.59 1.06 13.25
C ASP A 46 7.80 2.37 13.31
N LYS A 47 6.53 2.28 13.73
CA LYS A 47 5.65 3.45 13.89
C LYS A 47 6.25 4.43 14.91
N SER A 48 6.79 3.91 16.00
CA SER A 48 7.46 4.73 17.03
C SER A 48 8.75 5.36 16.50
N ALA A 49 9.51 4.65 15.66
CA ALA A 49 10.69 5.19 15.00
C ALA A 49 10.32 6.30 14.00
N HIS A 50 9.23 6.14 13.24
CA HIS A 50 8.74 7.15 12.30
C HIS A 50 8.32 8.45 12.96
N LEU A 51 7.85 8.42 14.22
CA LEU A 51 7.55 9.64 14.98
C LEU A 51 8.80 10.48 15.28
N ARG A 52 9.98 9.86 15.25
CA ARG A 52 11.27 10.49 15.57
C ARG A 52 12.09 10.83 14.31
N ASP A 53 11.67 10.33 13.15
CA ASP A 53 12.30 10.60 11.86
C ASP A 53 11.88 11.96 11.28
N SER A 54 12.78 12.61 10.53
CA SER A 54 12.52 13.94 9.95
C SER A 54 11.38 13.95 8.91
N GLY A 55 11.06 12.81 8.30
CA GLY A 55 9.92 12.64 7.39
C GLY A 55 8.60 12.34 8.10
N GLY A 56 8.65 11.90 9.36
CA GLY A 56 7.47 11.56 10.13
C GLY A 56 6.64 10.41 9.55
N VAL A 57 5.45 10.23 10.13
CA VAL A 57 4.40 9.34 9.57
C VAL A 57 3.94 9.82 8.19
N GLY A 58 3.96 11.14 7.94
CA GLY A 58 3.52 11.73 6.67
C GLY A 58 4.41 11.38 5.46
N GLY A 59 5.70 11.12 5.67
CA GLY A 59 6.60 10.60 4.63
C GLY A 59 6.18 9.18 4.20
N ARG A 60 5.92 8.31 5.19
CA ARG A 60 5.51 6.92 4.95
C ARG A 60 4.14 6.81 4.30
N PHE A 61 3.22 7.71 4.65
CA PHE A 61 1.92 7.77 3.98
C PHE A 61 2.06 8.14 2.50
N ARG A 62 2.97 9.07 2.18
CA ARG A 62 3.27 9.41 0.77
C ARG A 62 3.91 8.26 0.01
N GLU A 63 4.79 7.49 0.65
CA GLU A 63 5.36 6.28 0.04
C GLU A 63 4.31 5.20 -0.22
N ILE A 64 3.45 4.90 0.77
CA ILE A 64 2.34 3.96 0.57
C ILE A 64 1.41 4.44 -0.53
N GLN A 65 1.06 5.72 -0.55
CA GLN A 65 0.19 6.29 -1.58
C GLN A 65 0.82 6.16 -2.97
N ARG A 66 2.13 6.31 -3.08
CA ARG A 66 2.87 6.08 -4.33
C ARG A 66 2.79 4.61 -4.75
N TRP A 67 3.04 3.66 -3.85
CA TRP A 67 2.91 2.23 -4.18
C TRP A 67 1.49 1.85 -4.60
N ILE A 68 0.48 2.38 -3.91
CA ILE A 68 -0.94 2.21 -4.29
C ILE A 68 -1.19 2.68 -5.72
N ASP A 69 -0.67 3.85 -6.08
CA ASP A 69 -0.87 4.43 -7.41
C ASP A 69 -0.18 3.57 -8.47
N GLU A 70 1.08 3.19 -8.25
CA GLU A 70 1.83 2.28 -9.13
C GLU A 70 1.09 0.94 -9.31
N PHE A 71 0.62 0.33 -8.21
CA PHE A 71 -0.14 -0.93 -8.28
C PHE A 71 -1.50 -0.78 -8.95
N ARG A 72 -2.13 0.39 -8.85
CA ARG A 72 -3.38 0.68 -9.53
C ARG A 72 -3.16 0.85 -11.03
N GLU A 73 -2.10 1.53 -11.45
CA GLU A 73 -1.72 1.64 -12.87
C GLU A 73 -1.44 0.26 -13.50
N GLN A 74 -0.83 -0.63 -12.72
CA GLN A 74 -0.55 -2.02 -13.13
C GLN A 74 -1.77 -2.96 -13.01
N GLY A 75 -2.89 -2.47 -12.49
CA GLY A 75 -4.13 -3.25 -12.33
C GLY A 75 -4.10 -4.27 -11.19
N TYR A 76 -3.18 -4.14 -10.23
CA TYR A 76 -3.14 -4.98 -9.03
C TYR A 76 -4.03 -4.47 -7.89
N VAL A 77 -4.32 -3.17 -7.86
CA VAL A 77 -5.12 -2.52 -6.81
C VAL A 77 -6.26 -1.75 -7.44
N LYS A 78 -7.46 -1.88 -6.86
CA LYS A 78 -8.65 -1.08 -7.16
C LYS A 78 -8.83 -0.04 -6.05
N SER A 79 -9.43 1.09 -6.40
CA SER A 79 -9.76 2.17 -5.47
C SER A 79 -11.26 2.50 -5.54
N LYS A 80 -11.89 2.74 -4.40
CA LYS A 80 -13.26 3.21 -4.27
C LYS A 80 -13.31 4.44 -3.37
N ILE A 81 -14.07 5.46 -3.76
CA ILE A 81 -14.26 6.66 -2.95
C ILE A 81 -15.62 6.55 -2.26
N ILE A 82 -15.63 6.65 -0.93
CA ILE A 82 -16.85 6.69 -0.13
C ILE A 82 -16.80 7.98 0.69
N SER A 83 -17.70 8.91 0.39
CA SER A 83 -17.68 10.27 0.96
C SER A 83 -16.33 10.96 0.68
N ALA A 84 -15.61 11.39 1.71
CA ALA A 84 -14.29 12.03 1.62
C ALA A 84 -13.11 11.06 1.79
N THR A 85 -13.36 9.74 1.87
CA THR A 85 -12.32 8.73 2.14
C THR A 85 -12.11 7.83 0.93
N ILE A 86 -10.84 7.58 0.59
CA ILE A 86 -10.44 6.66 -0.47
C ILE A 86 -10.07 5.32 0.17
N PHE A 87 -10.67 4.26 -0.33
CA PHE A 87 -10.44 2.89 0.08
C PHE A 87 -9.81 2.09 -1.06
N TYR A 88 -8.89 1.20 -0.73
CA TYR A 88 -8.10 0.42 -1.66
C TYR A 88 -8.29 -1.08 -1.38
N SER A 89 -8.40 -1.88 -2.43
CA SER A 89 -8.50 -3.33 -2.34
C SER A 89 -7.68 -3.97 -3.46
N ALA A 90 -7.25 -5.22 -3.27
CA ALA A 90 -6.61 -5.96 -4.36
C ALA A 90 -7.60 -6.14 -5.52
N SER A 91 -7.09 -6.04 -6.75
CA SER A 91 -7.83 -6.46 -7.93
C SER A 91 -7.88 -7.98 -7.97
N GLU A 92 -9.06 -8.51 -8.30
CA GLU A 92 -9.24 -9.86 -8.84
C GLU A 92 -8.42 -10.10 -10.11
#